data_AF-A0A7S0MQS6-F1
#
_entry.id   AF-A0A7S0MQS6-F1
#
_cell.length_a   1.000
_cell.length_b   1.000
_cell.length_c   1.000
_cell.angle_alpha   90.00
_cell.angle_beta   90.00
_cell.angle_gamma   90.00
#
_symmetry.space_group_name_H-M   'P 1'
#
loop_
_entity.id
_entity.type
_entity.pdbx_description
1 polymer ?
#
loop_
_entity_poly.entity_id
_entity_poly.type
_entity_poly.pdbx_seq_one_letter_code
_entity_poly.pdbx_strand_id
1 'polypeptide(L)'
;NGSFPDSAVATMASIVANSEVGVNYFQVGLFIRDFTPRPMSQIEAMLCCVSKNAIDAGAGLIVLFSETGRAPKLVAKYRPCVPVLVVTSSEAVYRHCNAHFSLHPRKVDAALMSKSFDDADTLALMEEILSEAVTSGLWGSSKHVVVVRGLGKTASADDEPFLSFYKPKQASNKKLNRAASSFFEYESKFELYKTMSLRCTSISYNDVVSRYAPARKTKIVCTLGPSCWSEDMLGKLLDA
;
A
#
# COMPACT_ATOMS: atom_id res chain seq x y z
N ASN A 1 17.50 3.86 -27.92
CA ASN A 1 16.14 4.38 -27.65
C ASN A 1 15.14 3.58 -28.47
N GLY A 2 14.13 3.00 -27.82
CA GLY A 2 13.07 2.27 -28.53
C GLY A 2 12.09 3.22 -29.20
N SER A 3 11.37 2.74 -30.22
CA SER A 3 10.46 3.56 -31.03
C SER A 3 9.15 3.94 -30.33
N PHE A 4 8.79 3.26 -29.22
CA PHE A 4 7.51 3.47 -28.51
C PHE A 4 7.68 3.57 -26.98
N PRO A 5 8.40 4.59 -26.47
CA PRO A 5 8.65 4.74 -25.03
C PRO A 5 7.37 4.92 -24.22
N ASP A 6 6.41 5.71 -24.70
CA ASP A 6 5.16 6.00 -23.96
C ASP A 6 4.28 4.76 -23.82
N SER A 7 4.10 4.02 -24.93
CA SER A 7 3.34 2.77 -24.92
C SER A 7 3.99 1.71 -24.03
N ALA A 8 5.33 1.66 -23.98
CA ALA A 8 6.04 0.73 -23.12
C ALA A 8 5.79 1.02 -21.64
N VAL A 9 5.85 2.29 -21.21
CA VAL A 9 5.59 2.70 -19.83
C VAL A 9 4.11 2.51 -19.47
N ALA A 10 3.18 2.86 -20.35
CA ALA A 10 1.75 2.65 -20.12
C ALA A 10 1.39 1.16 -19.97
N THR A 11 2.01 0.30 -20.81
CA THR A 11 1.84 -1.16 -20.72
C THR A 11 2.43 -1.67 -19.40
N MET A 12 3.64 -1.22 -19.03
CA MET A 12 4.27 -1.59 -17.76
C MET A 12 3.40 -1.22 -16.56
N ALA A 13 2.88 0.02 -16.52
CA ALA A 13 1.99 0.47 -15.46
C ALA A 13 0.74 -0.40 -15.34
N SER A 14 0.13 -0.76 -16.48
CA SER A 14 -1.05 -1.62 -16.54
C SER A 14 -0.76 -3.05 -16.04
N ILE A 15 0.40 -3.60 -16.42
CA ILE A 15 0.84 -4.92 -15.95
C ILE A 15 1.05 -4.93 -14.45
N VAL A 16 1.71 -3.90 -13.91
CA VAL A 16 1.98 -3.77 -12.47
C VAL A 16 0.67 -3.63 -11.69
N ALA A 17 -0.23 -2.74 -12.13
CA ALA A 17 -1.52 -2.54 -11.48
C ALA A 17 -2.34 -3.85 -11.41
N ASN A 18 -2.40 -4.61 -12.51
CA ASN A 18 -3.09 -5.90 -12.53
C ASN A 18 -2.39 -6.97 -11.67
N SER A 19 -1.05 -6.95 -11.64
CA SER A 19 -0.27 -7.89 -10.84
C SER A 19 -0.45 -7.66 -9.35
N GLU A 20 -0.57 -6.41 -8.91
CA GLU A 20 -0.77 -6.03 -7.52
C GLU A 20 -2.11 -6.52 -6.95
N VAL A 21 -3.17 -6.58 -7.76
CA VAL A 21 -4.49 -7.15 -7.38
C VAL A 21 -4.37 -8.61 -6.94
N GLY A 22 -3.43 -9.37 -7.53
CA GLY A 22 -3.21 -10.78 -7.21
C GLY A 22 -2.41 -11.03 -5.93
N VAL A 23 -1.88 -9.99 -5.28
CA VAL A 23 -0.98 -10.11 -4.14
C VAL A 23 -1.77 -10.16 -2.83
N ASN A 24 -1.52 -11.19 -2.02
CA ASN A 24 -2.00 -11.22 -0.64
C ASN A 24 -1.03 -10.45 0.27
N TYR A 25 -1.26 -9.14 0.42
CA TYR A 25 -0.41 -8.26 1.23
C TYR A 25 -0.30 -8.68 2.70
N PHE A 26 -1.36 -9.23 3.28
CA PHE A 26 -1.33 -9.76 4.65
C PHE A 26 -0.29 -10.87 4.81
N GLN A 27 -0.31 -11.86 3.92
CA GLN A 27 0.65 -12.97 3.94
C GLN A 27 2.08 -12.50 3.66
N VAL A 28 2.27 -11.57 2.72
CA VAL A 28 3.59 -11.02 2.40
C VAL A 28 4.18 -10.25 3.59
N GLY A 29 3.40 -9.38 4.23
CA GLY A 29 3.85 -8.62 5.39
C GLY A 29 4.21 -9.50 6.58
N LEU A 30 3.41 -10.54 6.87
CA LEU A 30 3.72 -11.52 7.91
C LEU A 30 5.00 -12.31 7.61
N PHE A 31 5.15 -12.81 6.39
CA PHE A 31 6.37 -13.51 5.99
C PHE A 31 7.61 -12.65 6.21
N ILE A 32 7.60 -11.38 5.76
CA ILE A 32 8.74 -10.46 5.96
C ILE A 32 9.02 -10.23 7.45
N ARG A 33 7.97 -10.12 8.27
CA ARG A 33 8.08 -9.92 9.73
C ARG A 33 8.64 -11.13 10.46
N ASP A 34 8.31 -12.34 10.03
CA ASP A 34 8.77 -13.59 10.65
C ASP A 34 10.26 -13.83 10.38
N PHE A 35 10.74 -13.46 9.18
CA PHE A 35 12.15 -13.56 8.79
C PHE A 35 12.99 -12.31 9.11
N THR A 36 12.44 -11.32 9.81
CA THR A 36 13.21 -10.17 10.30
C THR A 36 13.90 -10.52 11.63
N PRO A 37 15.21 -10.23 11.79
CA PRO A 37 15.96 -10.52 13.02
C PRO A 37 15.29 -9.98 14.27
N ARG A 38 15.40 -10.73 15.38
CA ARG A 38 14.86 -10.39 16.70
C ARG A 38 16.00 -10.17 17.69
N PRO A 39 15.90 -9.19 18.61
CA PRO A 39 14.82 -8.21 18.72
C PRO A 39 14.89 -7.14 17.61
N MET A 40 13.72 -6.66 17.17
CA MET A 40 13.65 -5.54 16.21
C MET A 40 13.94 -4.22 16.93
N SER A 41 14.37 -3.19 16.18
CA SER A 41 14.39 -1.82 16.71
C SER A 41 12.98 -1.34 17.06
N GLN A 42 12.85 -0.43 18.04
CA GLN A 42 11.56 0.11 18.48
C GLN A 42 10.78 0.75 17.32
N ILE A 43 11.48 1.52 16.48
CA ILE A 43 10.92 2.17 15.29
C ILE A 43 10.39 1.13 14.30
N GLU A 44 11.18 0.10 13.99
CA GLU A 44 10.76 -0.97 13.07
C GLU A 44 9.60 -1.79 13.63
N ALA A 45 9.60 -2.09 14.93
CA ALA A 45 8.51 -2.77 15.61
C ALA A 45 7.19 -1.98 15.52
N MET A 46 7.24 -0.66 15.64
CA MET A 46 6.07 0.21 15.46
C MET A 46 5.63 0.29 13.99
N LEU A 47 6.56 0.55 13.07
CA LEU A 47 6.26 0.76 11.65
C LEU A 47 5.83 -0.52 10.92
N CYS A 48 6.28 -1.69 11.36
CA CYS A 48 5.74 -2.96 10.87
C CYS A 48 4.25 -3.12 11.23
N CYS A 49 3.84 -2.59 12.38
CA CYS A 49 2.44 -2.60 12.81
C CYS A 49 1.58 -1.62 12.01
N VAL A 50 2.13 -0.53 11.46
CA VAL A 50 1.39 0.41 10.59
C VAL A 50 0.79 -0.33 9.38
N SER A 51 1.61 -1.15 8.69
CA SER A 51 1.16 -1.91 7.52
C SER A 51 0.08 -2.93 7.87
N LYS A 52 0.19 -3.54 9.06
CA LYS A 52 -0.82 -4.46 9.59
C LYS A 52 -2.12 -3.73 9.97
N ASN A 53 -2.00 -2.60 10.66
CA ASN A 53 -3.14 -1.79 11.11
C ASN A 53 -3.95 -1.25 9.93
N ALA A 54 -3.32 -0.95 8.79
CA ALA A 54 -4.05 -0.58 7.58
C ALA A 54 -5.00 -1.70 7.10
N ILE A 55 -4.60 -2.97 7.25
CA ILE A 55 -5.44 -4.14 6.94
C ILE A 55 -6.51 -4.30 8.02
N ASP A 56 -6.11 -4.35 9.28
CA ASP A 56 -7.00 -4.66 10.41
C ASP A 56 -8.06 -3.58 10.63
N ALA A 57 -7.73 -2.30 10.39
CA ALA A 57 -8.65 -1.17 10.50
C ALA A 57 -9.41 -0.86 9.20
N GLY A 58 -9.12 -1.56 8.10
CA GLY A 58 -9.71 -1.26 6.79
C GLY A 58 -9.44 0.16 6.30
N ALA A 59 -8.25 0.69 6.60
CA ALA A 59 -7.86 2.04 6.19
C ALA A 59 -7.69 2.11 4.67
N GLY A 60 -8.01 3.25 4.06
CA GLY A 60 -7.83 3.48 2.63
C GLY A 60 -6.50 4.11 2.25
N LEU A 61 -5.81 4.73 3.21
CA LEU A 61 -4.60 5.52 3.00
C LEU A 61 -3.76 5.50 4.28
N ILE A 62 -2.42 5.46 4.13
CA ILE A 62 -1.49 5.83 5.20
C ILE A 62 -0.92 7.21 4.87
N VAL A 63 -0.96 8.13 5.81
CA VAL A 63 -0.24 9.41 5.74
C VAL A 63 0.92 9.33 6.71
N LEU A 64 2.13 9.57 6.22
CA LEU A 64 3.35 9.44 7.00
C LEU A 64 4.20 10.70 6.88
N PHE A 65 4.55 11.29 8.01
CA PHE A 65 5.43 12.45 8.08
C PHE A 65 6.88 12.01 8.30
N SER A 66 7.81 12.47 7.46
CA SER A 66 9.23 12.09 7.56
C SER A 66 10.15 13.13 6.92
N GLU A 67 11.30 13.37 7.54
CA GLU A 67 12.31 14.32 7.05
C GLU A 67 13.59 13.64 6.56
N THR A 68 13.91 12.47 7.10
CA THR A 68 15.07 11.66 6.72
C THR A 68 14.72 10.54 5.75
N GLY A 69 13.44 10.20 5.62
CA GLY A 69 12.95 9.10 4.81
C GLY A 69 13.18 7.71 5.44
N ARG A 70 13.57 7.62 6.72
CA ARG A 70 13.78 6.34 7.41
C ARG A 70 12.46 5.61 7.68
N ALA A 71 11.48 6.31 8.26
CA ALA A 71 10.17 5.74 8.56
C ALA A 71 9.42 5.21 7.31
N PRO A 72 9.31 5.95 6.19
CA PRO A 72 8.58 5.47 5.03
C PRO A 72 9.24 4.23 4.39
N LYS A 73 10.59 4.13 4.42
CA LYS A 73 11.30 2.94 3.95
C LYS A 73 10.96 1.70 4.77
N LEU A 74 10.86 1.84 6.09
CA LEU A 74 10.46 0.76 6.98
C LEU A 74 9.00 0.35 6.77
N VAL A 75 8.09 1.30 6.53
CA VAL A 75 6.70 0.95 6.16
C VAL A 75 6.67 0.20 4.82
N ALA A 76 7.35 0.72 3.79
CA ALA A 76 7.42 0.08 2.47
C ALA A 76 8.04 -1.33 2.50
N LYS A 77 8.97 -1.61 3.43
CA LYS A 77 9.55 -2.95 3.66
C LYS A 77 8.45 -3.99 3.90
N TYR A 78 7.40 -3.66 4.67
CA TYR A 78 6.33 -4.59 5.03
C TYR A 78 5.18 -4.65 4.02
N ARG A 79 5.33 -4.02 2.84
CA ARG A 79 4.37 -4.08 1.72
C ARG A 79 2.93 -3.76 2.17
N PRO A 80 2.66 -2.51 2.58
CA PRO A 80 1.32 -2.09 2.97
C PRO A 80 0.34 -2.32 1.82
N CYS A 81 -0.91 -2.70 2.14
CA CYS A 81 -1.95 -2.90 1.13
C CYS A 81 -2.51 -1.60 0.56
N VAL A 82 -2.24 -0.47 1.22
CA VAL A 82 -2.73 0.87 0.86
C VAL A 82 -1.57 1.75 0.37
N PRO A 83 -1.86 2.79 -0.45
CA PRO A 83 -0.87 3.82 -0.75
C PRO A 83 -0.40 4.53 0.53
N VAL A 84 0.88 4.89 0.55
CA VAL A 84 1.53 5.62 1.64
C VAL A 84 1.92 7.01 1.14
N LEU A 85 1.19 8.01 1.57
CA LEU A 85 1.48 9.40 1.27
C LEU A 85 2.54 9.94 2.25
N VAL A 86 3.73 10.22 1.74
CA VAL A 86 4.89 10.65 2.52
C VAL A 86 4.98 12.17 2.48
N VAL A 87 4.71 12.81 3.61
CA VAL A 87 4.79 14.26 3.78
C VAL A 87 6.20 14.61 4.24
N THR A 88 6.89 15.45 3.47
CA THR A 88 8.28 15.83 3.75
C THR A 88 8.59 17.25 3.31
N SER A 89 9.47 17.95 4.01
CA SER A 89 10.05 19.21 3.52
C SER A 89 11.37 19.02 2.77
N SER A 90 12.05 17.90 3.00
CA SER A 90 13.30 17.54 2.35
C SER A 90 13.11 17.15 0.88
N GLU A 91 13.73 17.92 -0.01
CA GLU A 91 13.77 17.64 -1.45
C GLU A 91 14.44 16.29 -1.76
N ALA A 92 15.43 15.89 -0.96
CA ALA A 92 16.11 14.62 -1.12
C ALA A 92 15.18 13.44 -0.85
N VAL A 93 14.34 13.53 0.18
CA VAL A 93 13.35 12.49 0.49
C VAL A 93 12.27 12.46 -0.60
N TYR A 94 11.77 13.62 -1.02
CA TYR A 94 10.77 13.74 -2.08
C TYR A 94 11.18 12.98 -3.36
N ARG A 95 12.43 13.15 -3.81
CA ARG A 95 12.95 12.47 -5.02
C ARG A 95 13.14 10.97 -4.84
N HIS A 96 13.62 10.53 -3.67
CA HIS A 96 13.94 9.12 -3.43
C HIS A 96 12.72 8.26 -3.08
N CYS A 97 11.65 8.84 -2.55
CA CYS A 97 10.46 8.09 -2.13
C CYS A 97 9.84 7.27 -3.27
N ASN A 98 9.79 7.80 -4.48
CA ASN A 98 9.19 7.12 -5.65
C ASN A 98 9.90 5.82 -6.04
N ALA A 99 11.12 5.56 -5.56
CA ALA A 99 11.83 4.31 -5.82
C ALA A 99 11.40 3.16 -4.87
N HIS A 100 10.61 3.46 -3.84
CA HIS A 100 10.16 2.49 -2.86
C HIS A 100 8.68 2.13 -3.05
N PHE A 101 8.35 0.88 -2.73
CA PHE A 101 7.00 0.33 -2.90
C PHE A 101 5.94 1.15 -2.13
N SER A 102 4.83 1.47 -2.82
CA SER A 102 3.65 2.16 -2.28
C SER A 102 3.86 3.59 -1.76
N LEU A 103 5.04 4.18 -1.94
CA LEU A 103 5.30 5.53 -1.47
C LEU A 103 4.93 6.59 -2.52
N HIS A 104 4.15 7.57 -2.10
CA HIS A 104 3.81 8.76 -2.87
C HIS A 104 4.27 9.99 -2.09
N PRO A 105 5.31 10.72 -2.52
CA PRO A 105 5.82 11.86 -1.79
C PRO A 105 4.98 13.12 -2.04
N ARG A 106 4.76 13.89 -0.98
CA ARG A 106 4.19 15.24 -1.01
C ARG A 106 5.14 16.20 -0.31
N LYS A 107 5.61 17.19 -1.07
CA LYS A 107 6.48 18.24 -0.56
C LYS A 107 5.64 19.28 0.20
N VAL A 108 6.09 19.67 1.38
CA VAL A 108 5.47 20.69 2.23
C VAL A 108 6.55 21.65 2.74
N ASP A 109 6.16 22.88 3.07
CA ASP A 109 7.09 23.86 3.63
C ASP A 109 7.65 23.40 4.99
N ALA A 110 8.95 23.65 5.20
CA ALA A 110 9.66 23.22 6.42
C ALA A 110 9.04 23.77 7.71
N ALA A 111 8.43 24.96 7.65
CA ALA A 111 7.76 25.60 8.80
C ALA A 111 6.57 24.79 9.32
N LEU A 112 5.89 24.03 8.45
CA LEU A 112 4.76 23.19 8.84
C LEU A 112 5.24 21.85 9.45
N MET A 113 6.40 21.35 9.02
CA MET A 113 6.99 20.12 9.55
C MET A 113 7.67 20.30 10.91
N SER A 114 8.15 21.52 11.21
CA SER A 114 8.79 21.87 12.49
C SER A 114 7.83 22.07 13.65
N LYS A 115 6.52 22.07 13.40
CA LYS A 115 5.47 22.27 14.42
C LYS A 115 5.00 20.93 14.99
N SER A 116 4.48 20.98 16.22
CA SER A 116 3.79 19.84 16.83
C SER A 116 2.42 19.63 16.19
N PHE A 117 2.01 18.37 16.10
CA PHE A 117 0.79 17.99 15.38
C PHE A 117 -0.52 18.51 16.00
N ASP A 118 -0.51 18.92 17.27
CA ASP A 118 -1.71 19.42 17.96
C ASP A 118 -2.12 20.85 17.54
N ASP A 119 -1.30 21.51 16.71
CA ASP A 119 -1.59 22.84 16.18
C ASP A 119 -2.70 22.79 15.11
N ALA A 120 -3.61 23.78 15.15
CA ALA A 120 -4.70 23.92 14.18
C ALA A 120 -4.23 23.89 12.71
N ASP A 121 -3.01 24.38 12.47
CA ASP A 121 -2.36 24.39 11.15
C ASP A 121 -2.12 22.98 10.61
N THR A 122 -1.78 22.02 11.48
CA THR A 122 -1.50 20.64 11.05
C THR A 122 -2.78 19.89 10.67
N LEU A 123 -3.90 20.22 11.32
CA LEU A 123 -5.21 19.70 10.94
C LEU A 123 -5.66 20.26 9.58
N ALA A 124 -5.43 21.55 9.33
CA ALA A 124 -5.69 22.16 8.03
C ALA A 124 -4.83 21.52 6.92
N LEU A 125 -3.55 21.27 7.20
CA LEU A 125 -2.65 20.55 6.30
C LEU A 125 -3.16 19.13 6.02
N MET A 126 -3.67 18.41 7.03
CA MET A 126 -4.28 17.10 6.81
C MET A 126 -5.50 17.18 5.91
N GLU A 127 -6.39 18.16 6.07
CA GLU A 127 -7.54 18.34 5.18
C GLU A 127 -7.12 18.66 3.73
N GLU A 128 -6.10 19.50 3.53
CA GLU A 128 -5.52 19.78 2.20
C GLU A 128 -4.96 18.52 1.55
N ILE A 129 -4.09 17.80 2.28
CA ILE A 129 -3.44 16.56 1.82
C ILE A 129 -4.48 15.50 1.44
N LEU A 130 -5.55 15.38 2.22
CA LEU A 130 -6.64 14.45 1.93
C LEU A 130 -7.44 14.87 0.70
N SER A 131 -7.68 16.18 0.49
CA SER A 131 -8.35 16.67 -0.73
C SER A 131 -7.54 16.38 -2.00
N GLU A 132 -6.21 16.48 -1.92
CA GLU A 132 -5.30 16.14 -3.01
C GLU A 132 -5.25 14.62 -3.24
N ALA A 133 -5.25 13.82 -2.17
CA ALA A 133 -5.31 12.36 -2.27
C ALA A 133 -6.60 11.88 -2.96
N VAL A 134 -7.73 12.57 -2.76
CA VAL A 134 -8.98 12.30 -3.48
C VAL A 134 -8.85 12.71 -4.96
N THR A 135 -8.31 13.90 -5.22
CA THR A 135 -8.16 14.43 -6.59
C THR A 135 -7.21 13.58 -7.44
N SER A 136 -6.13 13.08 -6.84
CA SER A 136 -5.16 12.16 -7.48
C SER A 136 -5.67 10.73 -7.60
N GLY A 137 -6.82 10.40 -6.99
CA GLY A 137 -7.39 9.05 -7.00
C GLY A 137 -6.66 8.06 -6.09
N LEU A 138 -5.78 8.53 -5.20
CA LEU A 138 -5.06 7.68 -4.24
C LEU A 138 -5.97 7.20 -3.10
N TRP A 139 -7.03 7.94 -2.77
CA TRP A 139 -7.89 7.62 -1.63
C TRP A 139 -9.37 7.93 -1.89
N GLY A 140 -10.22 6.96 -1.56
CA GLY A 140 -11.67 7.16 -1.49
C GLY A 140 -12.08 7.72 -0.12
N SER A 141 -12.67 8.92 -0.11
CA SER A 141 -13.05 9.70 1.09
C SER A 141 -13.91 8.96 2.13
N SER A 142 -14.39 7.76 1.85
CA SER A 142 -15.23 6.95 2.73
C SER A 142 -14.47 6.10 3.75
N LYS A 143 -13.17 5.84 3.54
CA LYS A 143 -12.36 4.94 4.39
C LYS A 143 -11.58 5.68 5.46
N HIS A 144 -11.15 4.97 6.51
CA HIS A 144 -10.27 5.54 7.54
C HIS A 144 -8.87 5.82 6.99
N VAL A 145 -8.15 6.76 7.61
CA VAL A 145 -6.76 7.07 7.28
C VAL A 145 -5.89 6.76 8.48
N VAL A 146 -4.80 6.04 8.27
CA VAL A 146 -3.78 5.83 9.30
C VAL A 146 -2.76 6.96 9.19
N VAL A 147 -2.55 7.68 10.28
CA VAL A 147 -1.58 8.78 10.34
C VAL A 147 -0.41 8.37 11.21
N VAL A 148 0.79 8.49 10.65
CA VAL A 148 2.07 8.19 11.32
C VAL A 148 2.88 9.48 11.41
N ARG A 149 3.14 9.94 12.63
CA ARG A 149 3.79 11.22 12.92
C ARG A 149 4.82 11.08 14.05
N GLY A 150 5.57 12.13 14.33
CA GLY A 150 6.37 12.25 15.54
C GLY A 150 5.50 12.56 16.77
N LEU A 151 5.93 12.07 17.94
CA LEU A 151 5.37 12.49 19.24
C LEU A 151 6.03 13.78 19.77
N GLY A 152 7.24 14.10 19.29
CA GLY A 152 8.05 15.21 19.77
C GLY A 152 7.69 16.58 19.18
N LYS A 153 8.64 17.52 19.28
CA LYS A 153 8.49 18.90 18.78
C LYS A 153 8.30 19.00 17.26
N THR A 154 8.70 17.96 16.53
CA THR A 154 8.61 17.88 15.07
C THR A 154 7.57 16.86 14.65
N ALA A 155 6.88 17.12 13.54
CA ALA A 155 5.90 16.18 12.98
C ALA A 155 6.53 14.87 12.43
N SER A 156 7.86 14.80 12.27
CA SER A 156 8.56 13.65 11.69
C SER A 156 8.48 12.37 12.54
N ALA A 157 8.13 11.25 11.91
CA ALA A 157 8.03 9.93 12.53
C ALA A 157 9.34 9.11 12.53
N ASP A 158 10.48 9.72 12.17
CA ASP A 158 11.73 8.99 11.95
C ASP A 158 12.41 8.49 13.23
N ASP A 159 12.22 9.19 14.35
CA ASP A 159 12.83 8.87 15.64
C ASP A 159 11.81 8.26 16.61
N GLU A 160 10.69 8.95 16.85
CA GLU A 160 9.65 8.54 17.79
C GLU A 160 8.28 8.46 17.08
N PRO A 161 8.02 7.37 16.32
CA PRO A 161 6.78 7.23 15.57
C PRO A 161 5.57 7.05 16.51
N PHE A 162 4.56 7.88 16.27
CA PHE A 162 3.25 7.86 16.90
C PHE A 162 2.18 7.57 15.85
N LEU A 163 1.30 6.63 16.18
CA LEU A 163 0.22 6.17 15.31
C LEU A 163 -1.11 6.78 15.78
N SER A 164 -1.90 7.30 14.84
CA SER A 164 -3.28 7.72 15.09
C SER A 164 -4.17 7.35 13.91
N PHE A 165 -5.49 7.29 14.16
CA PHE A 165 -6.48 7.09 13.12
C PHE A 165 -7.24 8.38 12.89
N TYR A 166 -7.30 8.84 11.65
CA TYR A 166 -8.10 9.99 11.24
C TYR A 166 -9.37 9.51 10.53
N LYS A 167 -10.52 9.99 10.99
CA LYS A 167 -11.82 9.74 10.38
C LYS A 167 -12.32 11.05 9.73
N PRO A 168 -12.54 11.07 8.41
CA PRO A 168 -13.04 12.28 7.76
C PRO A 168 -14.45 12.64 8.24
N LYS A 169 -14.72 13.94 8.39
CA LYS A 169 -15.98 14.50 8.91
C LYS A 169 -17.22 14.09 8.09
N GLN A 170 -17.05 13.72 6.81
CA GLN A 170 -18.12 13.29 5.90
C GLN A 170 -18.18 11.77 5.67
N ALA A 171 -17.60 10.93 6.53
CA ALA A 171 -17.81 9.49 6.44
C ALA A 171 -19.25 9.15 6.86
N SER A 172 -20.18 9.09 5.89
CA SER A 172 -21.52 8.56 6.16
C SER A 172 -21.36 7.13 6.69
N ASN A 173 -21.71 6.92 7.96
CA ASN A 173 -21.75 5.59 8.56
C ASN A 173 -22.96 4.83 8.00
N LYS A 174 -23.00 4.52 6.70
CA LYS A 174 -23.81 3.39 6.27
C LYS A 174 -23.14 2.16 6.87
N LYS A 175 -23.75 1.60 7.91
CA LYS A 175 -23.35 0.31 8.50
C LYS A 175 -23.17 -0.69 7.37
N LEU A 176 -21.93 -0.91 6.98
CA LEU A 176 -21.59 -1.91 6.00
C LEU A 176 -21.64 -3.25 6.74
N ASN A 177 -22.78 -3.93 6.66
CA ASN A 177 -22.86 -5.34 7.01
C ASN A 177 -21.91 -6.08 6.05
N ARG A 178 -20.66 -6.31 6.46
CA ARG A 178 -19.75 -7.19 5.72
C ARG A 178 -19.26 -8.29 6.63
N ALA A 179 -19.53 -9.52 6.19
CA ALA A 179 -18.95 -10.74 6.71
C ALA A 179 -17.42 -10.61 6.79
N ALA A 180 -16.85 -11.19 7.84
CA ALA A 180 -15.41 -11.29 8.04
C ALA A 180 -14.70 -11.74 6.75
N SER A 181 -13.57 -11.11 6.42
CA SER A 181 -12.64 -11.37 5.29
C SER A 181 -12.82 -10.60 3.97
N SER A 182 -13.39 -9.39 3.96
CA SER A 182 -13.19 -8.50 2.79
C SER A 182 -11.78 -7.88 2.82
N PHE A 183 -10.80 -8.65 2.32
CA PHE A 183 -9.50 -8.16 1.88
C PHE A 183 -9.65 -6.82 1.16
N PHE A 184 -8.79 -5.86 1.52
CA PHE A 184 -8.61 -4.54 0.93
C PHE A 184 -9.09 -4.47 -0.53
N GLU A 185 -10.25 -3.85 -0.76
CA GLU A 185 -10.75 -3.52 -2.10
C GLU A 185 -9.99 -2.29 -2.58
N TYR A 186 -8.97 -2.50 -3.41
CA TYR A 186 -8.55 -1.51 -4.40
C TYR A 186 -9.67 -1.43 -5.43
N GLU A 187 -10.40 -0.30 -5.45
CA GLU A 187 -11.41 -0.02 -6.47
C GLU A 187 -10.68 0.25 -7.79
N SER A 188 -10.33 -0.82 -8.49
CA SER A 188 -9.88 -0.74 -9.87
C SER A 188 -11.07 -0.28 -10.73
N LYS A 189 -10.84 0.64 -11.68
CA LYS A 189 -11.86 1.06 -12.67
C LYS A 189 -12.27 -0.07 -13.64
N PHE A 190 -11.72 -1.26 -13.50
CA PHE A 190 -11.95 -2.42 -14.34
C PHE A 190 -12.69 -3.51 -13.55
N GLU A 191 -13.68 -4.12 -14.18
CA GLU A 191 -14.50 -5.20 -13.64
C GLU A 191 -13.66 -6.50 -13.59
N LEU A 192 -13.11 -6.84 -12.43
CA LEU A 192 -12.20 -7.99 -12.26
C LEU A 192 -12.80 -9.06 -11.35
N TYR A 193 -12.82 -10.31 -11.82
CA TYR A 193 -13.18 -11.47 -11.00
C TYR A 193 -12.07 -11.76 -9.96
N LYS A 194 -12.42 -11.67 -8.67
CA LYS A 194 -11.50 -11.82 -7.54
C LYS A 194 -11.01 -13.27 -7.40
N THR A 195 -9.72 -13.51 -7.67
CA THR A 195 -9.13 -14.86 -7.54
C THR A 195 -8.32 -14.99 -6.24
N MET A 196 -8.87 -15.71 -5.24
CA MET A 196 -8.21 -15.99 -3.96
C MET A 196 -6.87 -16.73 -4.13
N SER A 197 -5.83 -16.35 -3.37
CA SER A 197 -4.52 -17.02 -3.34
C SER A 197 -4.26 -17.64 -1.96
N LEU A 198 -3.94 -18.93 -1.92
CA LEU A 198 -3.47 -19.61 -0.71
C LEU A 198 -1.95 -19.78 -0.82
N ARG A 199 -1.15 -18.91 -0.21
CA ARG A 199 0.23 -19.30 0.18
C ARG A 199 0.14 -19.90 1.58
N CYS A 200 0.58 -21.15 1.73
CA CYS A 200 0.77 -21.76 3.05
C CYS A 200 2.23 -21.53 3.46
N THR A 201 2.46 -20.90 4.62
CA THR A 201 3.82 -20.65 5.17
C THR A 201 4.27 -21.73 6.15
N SER A 202 3.39 -22.65 6.53
CA SER A 202 3.70 -23.77 7.42
C SER A 202 3.61 -25.08 6.63
N ILE A 203 4.75 -25.77 6.49
CA ILE A 203 4.79 -27.14 5.99
C ILE A 203 4.94 -28.04 7.22
N SER A 204 3.88 -28.73 7.61
CA SER A 204 3.92 -29.69 8.71
C SER A 204 4.51 -31.03 8.25
N TYR A 205 4.98 -31.86 9.19
CA TYR A 205 5.42 -33.23 8.89
C TYR A 205 4.34 -34.02 8.13
N ASN A 206 3.06 -33.81 8.48
CA ASN A 206 1.95 -34.44 7.79
C ASN A 206 1.81 -33.95 6.33
N ASP A 207 2.13 -32.69 6.01
CA ASP A 207 2.13 -32.18 4.64
C ASP A 207 3.25 -32.81 3.79
N VAL A 208 4.39 -33.15 4.41
CA VAL A 208 5.53 -33.83 3.77
C VAL A 208 5.27 -35.33 3.58
N VAL A 209 4.66 -35.98 4.57
CA VAL A 209 4.43 -37.44 4.58
C VAL A 209 3.14 -37.83 3.87
N SER A 210 2.20 -36.89 3.68
CA SER A 210 1.01 -37.15 2.88
C SER A 210 1.42 -37.50 1.44
N ARG A 211 0.91 -38.62 0.92
CA ARG A 211 1.06 -38.98 -0.50
C ARG A 211 0.18 -38.13 -1.43
N TYR A 212 -0.61 -37.22 -0.85
CA TYR A 212 -1.40 -36.27 -1.58
C TYR A 212 -0.48 -35.15 -2.04
N ALA A 213 -0.13 -35.12 -3.34
CA ALA A 213 0.55 -33.97 -3.90
C ALA A 213 -0.35 -32.75 -3.65
N PRO A 214 0.07 -31.74 -2.86
CA PRO A 214 -0.71 -30.52 -2.76
C PRO A 214 -0.85 -30.00 -4.19
N ALA A 215 -2.09 -29.81 -4.66
CA ALA A 215 -2.33 -29.26 -5.99
C ALA A 215 -1.63 -27.89 -6.04
N ARG A 216 -0.41 -27.84 -6.57
CA ARG A 216 0.30 -26.59 -6.85
C ARG A 216 -0.50 -25.93 -7.96
N LYS A 217 -1.49 -25.14 -7.56
CA LYS A 217 -2.11 -24.15 -8.44
C LYS A 217 -1.10 -23.02 -8.55
N THR A 218 -0.04 -23.23 -9.32
CA THR A 218 0.79 -22.12 -9.81
C THR A 218 -0.13 -21.24 -10.62
N LYS A 219 -0.43 -20.06 -10.08
CA LYS A 219 -1.16 -19.04 -10.82
C LYS A 219 -0.24 -18.58 -11.95
N ILE A 220 -0.57 -18.94 -13.18
CA ILE A 220 -0.01 -18.25 -14.34
C ILE A 220 -0.80 -16.95 -14.45
N VAL A 221 -0.20 -15.86 -13.99
CA VAL A 221 -0.73 -14.52 -14.25
C VAL A 221 -0.10 -14.07 -15.56
N CYS A 222 -0.77 -14.35 -16.68
CA CYS A 222 -0.43 -13.77 -17.97
C CYS A 222 -1.18 -12.44 -18.10
N THR A 223 -0.44 -11.35 -18.18
CA THR A 223 -1.01 -10.06 -18.58
C THR A 223 -1.00 -10.01 -20.11
N LEU A 224 -2.13 -9.69 -20.71
CA LEU A 224 -2.24 -9.54 -22.15
C LEU A 224 -1.66 -8.19 -22.57
N GLY A 225 -0.68 -8.22 -23.47
CA GLY A 225 -0.11 -7.01 -24.06
C GLY A 225 -1.08 -6.30 -25.01
N PRO A 226 -0.78 -5.05 -25.41
CA PRO A 226 -1.67 -4.24 -26.25
C PRO A 226 -2.03 -4.89 -27.59
N SER A 227 -1.10 -5.68 -28.15
CA SER A 227 -1.31 -6.43 -29.41
C SER A 227 -2.40 -7.50 -29.31
N CYS A 228 -2.78 -7.90 -28.10
CA CYS A 228 -3.77 -8.92 -27.83
C CYS A 228 -5.14 -8.33 -27.47
N TRP A 229 -5.37 -7.03 -27.63
CA TRP A 229 -6.65 -6.38 -27.24
C TRP A 229 -7.71 -6.36 -28.34
N SER A 230 -7.38 -6.76 -29.57
CA SER A 230 -8.40 -6.95 -30.63
C SER A 230 -9.20 -8.22 -30.36
N GLU A 231 -10.52 -8.17 -30.59
CA GLU A 231 -11.41 -9.33 -30.43
C GLU A 231 -10.92 -10.53 -31.26
N ASP A 232 -10.45 -10.28 -32.49
CA ASP A 232 -9.90 -11.32 -33.37
C ASP A 232 -8.66 -12.01 -32.79
N MET A 233 -7.76 -11.27 -32.13
CA MET A 233 -6.57 -11.85 -31.50
C MET A 233 -6.90 -12.54 -30.18
N LEU A 234 -7.88 -12.04 -29.43
CA LEU A 234 -8.40 -12.71 -28.23
C LEU A 234 -9.01 -14.07 -28.59
N GLY A 235 -9.80 -14.14 -29.66
CA GLY A 235 -10.35 -15.39 -30.17
C GLY A 235 -9.26 -16.41 -30.50
N LYS A 236 -8.24 -15.99 -31.27
CA LYS A 236 -7.09 -16.85 -31.61
C LYS A 236 -6.29 -17.35 -30.40
N LEU A 237 -6.22 -16.58 -29.32
CA LEU A 237 -5.52 -16.96 -28.09
C LEU A 237 -6.35 -17.89 -27.19
N LEU A 238 -7.68 -17.81 -27.26
CA LEU A 238 -8.57 -18.72 -26.53
C LEU A 238 -8.63 -20.11 -27.17
N ASP A 239 -8.48 -20.18 -28.49
CA ASP A 239 -8.50 -21.44 -29.25
C ASP A 239 -7.14 -22.19 -29.27
N ALA A 240 -6.08 -21.59 -28.71
CA ALA A 240 -4.71 -22.12 -28.67
C ALA A 240 -4.41 -22.90 -27.39
#